data_AF-X1TSA2-F1
#
_entry.id   AF-X1TSA2-F1
#
_cell.length_a   1.000
_cell.length_b   1.000
_cell.length_c   1.000
_cell.angle_alpha   90.00
_cell.angle_beta   90.00
_cell.angle_gamma   90.00
#
_symmetry.space_group_name_H-M   'P 1'
#
loop_
_entity.id
_entity.type
_entity.pdbx_description
1 polymer ?
#
loop_
_entity_poly.entity_id
_entity_poly.type
_entity_poly.pdbx_seq_one_letter_code
_entity_poly.pdbx_strand_id
1 'polypeptide(L)'
;YLAPPTARIKAINETYKFLMGDVIAAYQTIRGKMTAFKVEQQRKAEAAEELNRQAIEVARKQAAMNNGEFTTDIKPVDVPLAPKLTRTELGVSGLVARWKYRVIDLEKIPREYMVPDDAMLKSIAKQSHDKKPVAGVEFYNDPYLGTRR
;
A
#
# COMPACT_ATOMS: atom_id res chain seq x y z
N TYR A 1 -18.07 -14.68 -51.02
CA TYR A 1 -18.96 -14.73 -49.84
C TYR A 1 -18.14 -14.71 -48.56
N LEU A 2 -17.82 -13.52 -48.01
CA LEU A 2 -16.99 -13.34 -46.79
C LEU A 2 -17.66 -12.47 -45.71
N ALA A 3 -18.96 -12.17 -45.87
CA ALA A 3 -19.72 -11.28 -44.99
C ALA A 3 -20.03 -11.78 -43.55
N PRO A 4 -20.09 -13.09 -43.22
CA PRO A 4 -20.54 -13.52 -41.88
C PRO A 4 -19.60 -13.19 -40.70
N PRO A 5 -18.25 -13.32 -40.80
CA PRO A 5 -17.35 -13.09 -39.66
C PRO A 5 -17.12 -11.62 -39.37
N THR A 6 -17.00 -10.78 -40.41
CA THR A 6 -16.68 -9.36 -40.28
C THR A 6 -17.82 -8.56 -39.64
N ALA A 7 -19.08 -8.93 -39.94
CA ALA A 7 -20.25 -8.34 -39.32
C ALA A 7 -20.31 -8.62 -37.80
N ARG A 8 -19.97 -9.84 -37.37
CA ARG A 8 -19.92 -10.19 -35.94
C ARG A 8 -18.81 -9.45 -35.20
N ILE A 9 -17.62 -9.35 -35.81
CA ILE A 9 -16.50 -8.59 -35.23
C ILE A 9 -16.87 -7.11 -35.08
N LYS A 10 -17.55 -6.54 -36.07
CA LYS A 10 -18.04 -5.15 -36.01
C LYS A 10 -19.04 -4.96 -34.86
N ALA A 11 -20.00 -5.87 -34.71
CA ALA A 11 -20.96 -5.84 -33.62
C ALA A 11 -20.29 -5.95 -32.24
N ILE A 12 -19.29 -6.83 -32.08
CA ILE A 12 -18.52 -6.96 -30.84
C ILE A 12 -17.75 -5.67 -30.53
N ASN A 13 -17.15 -5.03 -31.54
CA ASN A 13 -16.43 -3.78 -31.35
C ASN A 13 -17.37 -2.61 -31.01
N GLU A 14 -18.57 -2.58 -31.58
CA GLU A 14 -19.59 -1.58 -31.25
C GLU A 14 -20.12 -1.76 -29.83
N THR A 15 -20.41 -2.98 -29.40
CA THR A 15 -20.83 -3.25 -28.00
C THR A 15 -19.71 -2.94 -27.02
N TYR A 16 -18.47 -3.27 -27.34
CA TYR A 16 -17.31 -2.92 -26.52
C TYR A 16 -17.15 -1.40 -26.39
N LYS A 17 -17.27 -0.65 -27.50
CA LYS A 17 -17.21 0.82 -27.48
C LYS A 17 -18.35 1.43 -26.66
N PHE A 18 -19.55 0.88 -26.76
CA PHE A 18 -20.69 1.34 -25.98
C PHE A 18 -20.49 1.11 -24.48
N LEU A 19 -20.03 -0.08 -24.09
CA LEU A 19 -19.83 -0.41 -22.67
C LEU A 19 -18.59 0.26 -22.05
N MET A 20 -17.51 0.40 -22.82
CA MET A 20 -16.22 0.89 -22.32
C MET A 20 -15.93 2.34 -22.68
N GLY A 21 -16.80 3.01 -23.44
CA GLY A 21 -16.59 4.39 -23.91
C GLY A 21 -16.28 5.36 -22.78
N ASP A 22 -17.09 5.34 -21.73
CA ASP A 22 -16.93 6.21 -20.55
C ASP A 22 -15.64 5.91 -19.78
N VAL A 23 -15.30 4.62 -19.64
CA VAL A 23 -14.07 4.18 -18.96
C VAL A 23 -12.83 4.61 -19.75
N ILE A 24 -12.87 4.50 -21.09
CA ILE A 24 -11.78 4.92 -21.96
C ILE A 24 -11.60 6.45 -21.91
N ALA A 25 -12.70 7.21 -21.96
CA ALA A 25 -12.66 8.67 -21.86
C ALA A 25 -12.11 9.13 -20.50
N ALA A 26 -12.57 8.50 -19.41
CA ALA A 26 -12.05 8.75 -18.06
C ALA A 26 -10.55 8.41 -17.98
N TYR A 27 -10.13 7.28 -18.52
CA TYR A 27 -8.72 6.86 -18.53
C TYR A 27 -7.83 7.84 -19.30
N GLN A 28 -8.26 8.29 -20.48
CA GLN A 28 -7.54 9.29 -21.27
C GLN A 28 -7.39 10.61 -20.50
N THR A 29 -8.46 11.05 -19.83
CA THR A 29 -8.46 12.27 -19.01
C THR A 29 -7.50 12.15 -17.83
N ILE A 30 -7.54 11.04 -17.10
CA ILE A 30 -6.64 10.78 -15.95
C ILE A 30 -5.19 10.71 -16.43
N ARG A 31 -4.93 9.99 -17.51
CA ARG A 31 -3.58 9.87 -18.09
C ARG A 31 -3.03 11.25 -18.50
N GLY A 32 -3.84 12.09 -19.13
CA GLY A 32 -3.46 13.46 -19.49
C GLY A 32 -3.07 14.29 -18.28
N LYS A 33 -3.90 14.27 -17.22
CA LYS A 33 -3.63 14.98 -15.96
C LYS A 33 -2.37 14.46 -15.25
N MET A 34 -2.16 13.15 -15.22
CA MET A 34 -0.94 12.55 -14.65
C MET A 34 0.32 12.97 -15.41
N THR A 35 0.29 12.97 -16.74
CA THR A 35 1.43 13.41 -17.54
C THR A 35 1.74 14.89 -17.30
N ALA A 36 0.72 15.76 -17.30
CA ALA A 36 0.89 17.18 -17.01
C ALA A 36 1.47 17.41 -15.60
N PHE A 37 0.96 16.69 -14.60
CA PHE A 37 1.49 16.75 -13.23
C PHE A 37 2.96 16.31 -13.15
N LYS A 38 3.35 15.24 -13.85
CA LYS A 38 4.75 14.77 -13.89
C LYS A 38 5.68 15.83 -14.50
N VAL A 39 5.26 16.47 -15.59
CA VAL A 39 6.03 17.54 -16.23
C VAL A 39 6.19 18.74 -15.28
N GLU A 40 5.12 19.17 -14.60
CA GLU A 40 5.20 20.25 -13.61
C GLU A 40 6.10 19.89 -12.42
N GLN A 41 6.07 18.65 -11.94
CA GLN A 41 6.96 18.20 -10.87
C GLN A 41 8.43 18.17 -11.30
N GLN A 42 8.70 17.70 -12.53
CA GLN A 42 10.06 17.73 -13.09
C GLN A 42 10.56 19.17 -13.22
N ARG A 43 9.75 20.08 -13.76
CA ARG A 43 10.10 21.51 -13.86
C ARG A 43 10.41 22.14 -12.49
N LYS A 44 9.64 21.78 -11.46
CA LYS A 44 9.88 22.27 -10.09
C LYS A 44 11.15 21.69 -9.48
N ALA A 45 11.44 20.41 -9.73
CA ALA A 45 12.67 19.77 -9.27
C ALA A 45 13.90 20.41 -9.95
N GLU A 46 13.87 20.60 -11.26
CA GLU A 46 14.94 21.25 -12.03
C GLU A 46 15.18 22.69 -11.54
N ALA A 47 14.13 23.49 -11.33
CA ALA A 47 14.26 24.84 -10.80
C ALA A 47 14.85 24.86 -9.37
N ALA A 48 14.48 23.89 -8.53
CA ALA A 48 15.05 23.77 -7.19
C ALA A 48 16.54 23.36 -7.23
N GLU A 49 16.91 22.46 -8.15
CA GLU A 49 18.32 22.09 -8.36
C GLU A 49 19.16 23.25 -8.87
N GLU A 50 18.65 24.04 -9.83
CA GLU A 50 19.35 25.22 -10.35
C GLU A 50 19.56 26.28 -9.26
N LEU A 51 18.53 26.56 -8.44
CA LEU A 51 18.65 27.46 -7.30
C LEU A 51 19.68 26.96 -6.28
N ASN A 52 19.68 25.65 -5.98
CA ASN A 52 20.67 25.07 -5.07
C ASN A 52 22.10 25.16 -5.64
N ARG A 53 22.29 24.94 -6.95
CA ARG A 53 23.60 25.10 -7.61
C ARG A 53 24.10 26.54 -7.53
N GLN A 54 23.23 27.51 -7.84
CA GLN A 54 23.56 28.93 -7.75
C GLN A 54 23.88 29.34 -6.30
N ALA A 55 23.12 28.86 -5.31
CA ALA A 55 23.38 29.12 -3.90
C ALA A 55 24.75 28.58 -3.46
N ILE A 56 25.12 27.36 -3.89
CA ILE A 56 26.43 26.76 -3.61
C ILE A 56 27.57 27.54 -4.28
N GLU A 57 27.40 27.99 -5.53
CA GLU A 57 28.40 28.78 -6.24
C GLU A 57 28.63 30.15 -5.60
N VAL A 58 27.55 30.83 -5.20
CA VAL A 58 27.63 32.12 -4.47
C VAL A 58 28.31 31.93 -3.11
N ALA A 59 27.94 30.88 -2.37
CA ALA A 59 28.59 30.56 -1.09
C ALA A 59 30.09 30.26 -1.25
N ARG A 60 30.49 29.52 -2.30
CA ARG A 60 31.91 29.25 -2.61
C ARG A 60 32.67 30.52 -2.96
N LYS A 61 32.09 31.42 -3.75
CA LYS A 61 32.71 32.71 -4.11
C LYS A 61 32.85 33.62 -2.89
N GLN A 62 31.85 33.65 -2.01
CA GLN A 62 31.91 34.41 -0.75
C GLN A 62 32.95 33.84 0.22
N ALA A 63 33.03 32.51 0.38
CA ALA A 63 34.03 31.87 1.23
C ALA A 63 35.47 32.10 0.73
N ALA A 64 35.67 32.16 -0.59
CA ALA A 64 36.96 32.49 -1.20
C ALA A 64 37.36 33.97 -1.03
N MET A 65 36.39 34.90 -0.95
CA MET A 65 36.66 36.33 -0.72
C MET A 65 36.89 36.66 0.76
N ASN A 66 36.31 35.89 1.69
CA ASN A 66 36.34 36.15 3.14
C ASN A 66 37.33 35.25 3.93
N ASN A 67 38.37 34.70 3.30
CA ASN A 67 39.40 33.89 3.98
C ASN A 67 38.84 32.72 4.85
N GLY A 68 37.77 32.06 4.41
CA GLY A 68 37.32 30.79 5.02
C GLY A 68 36.19 30.86 6.04
N GLU A 69 35.60 32.03 6.32
CA GLU A 69 34.34 32.08 7.10
C GLU A 69 33.11 32.03 6.18
N PHE A 70 32.36 30.91 6.27
CA PHE A 70 31.06 30.75 5.61
C PHE A 70 30.01 31.60 6.35
N THR A 71 29.66 32.77 5.81
CA THR A 71 28.62 33.65 6.39
C THR A 71 27.19 33.29 5.98
N THR A 72 27.01 32.41 5.00
CA THR A 72 25.67 32.05 4.49
C THR A 72 25.26 30.66 4.92
N ASP A 73 24.25 30.60 5.79
CA ASP A 73 23.56 29.41 6.25
C ASP A 73 22.78 28.80 5.06
N ILE A 74 23.41 27.85 4.35
CA ILE A 74 22.84 27.22 3.14
C ILE A 74 21.75 26.25 3.58
N LYS A 75 20.54 26.75 3.84
CA LYS A 75 19.38 25.88 4.07
C LYS A 75 18.92 25.34 2.72
N PRO A 76 18.97 24.01 2.49
CA PRO A 76 18.43 23.41 1.26
C PRO A 76 16.96 23.80 1.09
N VAL A 77 16.58 24.18 -0.13
CA VAL A 77 15.18 24.47 -0.45
C VAL A 77 14.37 23.18 -0.32
N ASP A 78 13.45 23.16 0.64
CA ASP A 78 12.61 21.99 0.94
C ASP A 78 11.60 21.79 -0.19
N VAL A 79 11.74 20.68 -0.94
CA VAL A 79 10.82 20.35 -2.02
C VAL A 79 9.52 19.83 -1.36
N PRO A 80 8.35 20.43 -1.64
CA PRO A 80 7.11 20.00 -1.00
C PRO A 80 6.81 18.54 -1.36
N LEU A 81 6.92 17.67 -0.36
CA LEU A 81 6.57 16.25 -0.48
C LEU A 81 5.08 16.13 -0.83
N ALA A 82 4.75 15.31 -1.83
CA ALA A 82 3.37 15.10 -2.23
C ALA A 82 2.50 14.67 -1.02
N PRO A 83 1.25 15.17 -0.90
CA PRO A 83 0.39 14.85 0.23
C PRO A 83 0.15 13.33 0.32
N LYS A 84 0.43 12.77 1.50
CA LYS A 84 0.36 11.32 1.79
C LYS A 84 -1.07 10.76 1.79
N LEU A 85 -2.07 11.64 1.84
CA LEU A 85 -3.49 11.35 1.76
C LEU A 85 -4.14 12.28 0.73
N THR A 86 -4.89 11.69 -0.21
CA THR A 86 -5.74 12.43 -1.14
C THR A 86 -7.19 12.09 -0.83
N ARG A 87 -7.93 13.07 -0.30
CA ARG A 87 -9.36 12.97 -0.02
C ARG A 87 -10.16 13.48 -1.22
N THR A 88 -11.05 12.66 -1.75
CA THR A 88 -11.90 12.95 -2.90
C THR A 88 -13.37 12.74 -2.51
N GLU A 89 -14.33 13.29 -3.26
CA GLU A 89 -15.78 13.17 -2.95
C GLU A 89 -16.28 11.71 -2.88
N LEU A 90 -15.59 10.79 -3.56
CA LEU A 90 -15.88 9.35 -3.60
C LEU A 90 -15.11 8.52 -2.55
N GLY A 91 -14.25 9.14 -1.73
CA GLY A 91 -13.50 8.43 -0.69
C GLY A 91 -12.08 8.95 -0.44
N VAL A 92 -11.36 8.26 0.45
CA VAL A 92 -9.97 8.59 0.84
C VAL A 92 -9.04 7.53 0.29
N SER A 93 -8.05 7.93 -0.50
CA SER A 93 -6.95 7.07 -0.91
C SER A 93 -5.66 7.52 -0.20
N GLY A 94 -4.98 6.58 0.44
CA GLY A 94 -3.78 6.84 1.21
C GLY A 94 -2.91 5.60 1.31
N LEU A 95 -1.60 5.81 1.44
CA LEU A 95 -0.64 4.73 1.66
C LEU A 95 -0.72 4.29 3.13
N VAL A 96 -1.25 3.08 3.36
CA VAL A 96 -1.33 2.48 4.71
C VAL A 96 -0.10 1.63 4.95
N ALA A 97 0.63 1.91 6.02
CA ALA A 97 1.73 1.06 6.47
C ALA A 97 1.17 -0.25 7.05
N ARG A 98 1.34 -1.36 6.33
CA ARG A 98 1.02 -2.70 6.82
C ARG A 98 2.27 -3.37 7.36
N TRP A 99 2.33 -3.51 8.67
CA TRP A 99 3.40 -4.24 9.34
C TRP A 99 3.10 -5.74 9.30
N LYS A 100 4.01 -6.51 8.74
CA LYS A 100 3.99 -7.97 8.77
C LYS A 100 5.16 -8.42 9.64
N TYR A 101 4.95 -9.44 10.46
CA TYR A 101 6.01 -10.06 11.24
C TYR A 101 6.15 -11.53 10.83
N ARG A 102 7.34 -12.07 11.04
CA ARG A 102 7.63 -13.50 10.93
C ARG A 102 8.24 -13.92 12.26
N VAL A 103 7.74 -15.01 12.82
CA VAL A 103 8.34 -15.63 14.00
C VAL A 103 9.63 -16.32 13.56
N ILE A 104 10.75 -15.94 14.16
CA ILE A 104 12.07 -16.53 13.91
C ILE A 104 12.32 -17.68 14.89
N ASP A 105 11.91 -17.50 16.14
CA ASP A 105 12.12 -18.44 17.24
C ASP A 105 10.87 -18.46 18.13
N LEU A 106 10.32 -19.66 18.36
CA LEU A 106 9.08 -19.85 19.10
C LEU A 106 9.31 -19.83 20.62
N GLU A 107 10.49 -20.21 21.10
CA GLU A 107 10.76 -20.32 22.55
C GLU A 107 10.91 -18.95 23.22
N LYS A 108 11.27 -17.94 22.43
CA LYS A 108 11.42 -16.55 22.91
C LYS A 108 10.12 -15.77 22.94
N ILE A 109 9.01 -16.34 22.46
CA ILE A 109 7.71 -15.68 22.51
C ILE A 109 7.16 -15.83 23.94
N PRO A 110 6.85 -14.72 24.63
CA PRO A 110 6.18 -14.80 25.93
C PRO A 110 4.86 -15.55 25.82
N ARG A 111 4.54 -16.37 26.83
CA ARG A 111 3.33 -17.21 26.85
C ARG A 111 2.03 -16.42 26.67
N GLU A 112 2.03 -15.13 27.00
CA GLU A 112 0.91 -14.20 26.78
C GLU A 112 0.51 -14.05 25.31
N TYR A 113 1.48 -14.18 24.39
CA TYR A 113 1.24 -14.08 22.95
C TYR A 113 1.06 -15.46 22.29
N MET A 114 1.15 -16.54 23.06
CA MET A 114 0.92 -17.90 22.58
C MET A 114 -0.55 -18.26 22.80
N VAL A 115 -1.30 -18.33 21.72
CA VAL A 115 -2.69 -18.81 21.75
C VAL A 115 -2.69 -20.33 21.51
N PRO A 116 -3.26 -21.14 22.42
CA PRO A 116 -3.44 -22.56 22.18
C PRO A 116 -4.34 -22.83 20.97
N ASP A 117 -4.04 -23.88 20.21
CA ASP A 117 -4.90 -24.31 19.10
C ASP A 117 -6.18 -24.98 19.63
N ASP A 118 -7.24 -24.18 19.79
CA ASP A 118 -8.55 -24.63 20.24
C ASP A 118 -9.18 -25.68 19.33
N ALA A 119 -8.92 -25.62 18.02
CA ALA A 119 -9.50 -26.56 17.06
C ALA A 119 -8.90 -27.96 17.26
N MET A 120 -7.59 -28.02 17.46
CA MET A 120 -6.90 -29.28 17.75
C MET A 120 -7.28 -29.82 19.12
N LEU A 121 -7.41 -28.98 20.15
CA LEU A 121 -7.85 -29.38 21.48
C LEU A 121 -9.29 -29.92 21.48
N LYS A 122 -10.22 -29.29 20.74
CA LYS A 122 -11.60 -29.81 20.58
C LYS A 122 -11.66 -31.15 19.85
N SER A 123 -10.78 -31.35 18.86
CA SER A 123 -10.68 -32.63 18.15
C SER A 123 -10.19 -33.74 19.07
N ILE A 124 -9.15 -33.47 19.87
CA ILE A 124 -8.63 -34.40 20.87
C ILE A 124 -9.68 -34.70 21.93
N ALA A 125 -10.39 -33.67 22.41
CA ALA A 125 -11.52 -33.85 23.32
C ALA A 125 -12.50 -34.86 22.70
N LYS A 126 -13.08 -34.56 21.54
CA LYS A 126 -14.10 -35.41 20.88
C LYS A 126 -13.66 -36.85 20.59
N GLN A 127 -12.40 -37.06 20.20
CA GLN A 127 -11.91 -38.36 19.71
C GLN A 127 -11.23 -39.20 20.79
N SER A 128 -10.67 -38.56 21.81
CA SER A 128 -9.72 -39.18 22.74
C SER A 128 -9.87 -38.64 24.15
N HIS A 129 -11.12 -38.38 24.57
CA HIS A 129 -11.52 -37.92 25.91
C HIS A 129 -10.67 -38.52 27.05
N ASP A 130 -10.34 -39.82 26.99
CA ASP A 130 -9.61 -40.54 28.06
C ASP A 130 -8.22 -41.09 27.66
N LYS A 131 -7.78 -40.95 26.39
CA LYS A 131 -6.64 -41.73 25.86
C LYS A 131 -5.37 -40.95 25.58
N LYS A 132 -5.42 -39.61 25.54
CA LYS A 132 -4.25 -38.76 25.32
C LYS A 132 -4.25 -37.59 26.31
N PRO A 133 -3.57 -37.70 27.46
CA PRO A 133 -3.42 -36.57 28.36
C PRO A 133 -2.59 -35.47 27.66
N VAL A 134 -3.16 -34.28 27.53
CA VAL A 134 -2.43 -33.07 27.11
C VAL A 134 -2.00 -32.35 28.38
N ALA A 135 -0.68 -32.18 28.58
CA ALA A 135 -0.17 -31.53 29.78
C ALA A 135 -0.73 -30.10 29.90
N GLY A 136 -1.43 -29.82 31.01
CA GLY A 136 -2.03 -28.52 31.29
C GLY A 136 -3.44 -28.29 30.72
N VAL A 137 -4.09 -29.30 30.13
CA VAL A 137 -5.50 -29.24 29.69
C VAL A 137 -6.28 -30.39 30.32
N GLU A 138 -7.33 -30.06 31.06
CA GLU A 138 -8.29 -31.03 31.59
C GLU A 138 -9.51 -31.11 30.68
N PHE A 139 -9.86 -32.32 30.23
CA PHE A 139 -11.06 -32.57 29.43
C PHE A 139 -12.20 -33.02 30.37
N TYR A 140 -13.30 -32.27 30.40
CA TYR A 140 -14.49 -32.61 31.19
C TYR A 140 -15.73 -32.80 30.29
N ASN A 141 -16.66 -33.66 30.71
CA ASN A 141 -17.93 -33.90 30.00
C ASN A 141 -19.08 -33.24 30.76
N ASP A 142 -19.75 -32.26 30.15
CA ASP A 142 -20.95 -31.61 30.67
C ASP A 142 -22.15 -31.94 29.75
N PRO A 143 -22.89 -33.04 30.03
CA PRO A 143 -23.98 -33.47 29.17
C PRO A 143 -25.21 -32.58 29.32
N TYR A 144 -25.67 -31.98 28.22
CA TYR A 144 -26.94 -31.23 28.17
C TYR A 144 -27.97 -31.93 27.27
N LEU A 145 -29.25 -31.85 27.65
CA LEU A 145 -30.37 -32.35 26.85
C LEU A 145 -30.82 -31.28 25.86
N GLY A 146 -30.63 -31.54 24.56
CA GLY A 146 -31.13 -30.70 23.47
C GLY A 146 -32.36 -31.31 22.82
N THR A 147 -33.50 -30.61 22.85
CA THR A 147 -34.68 -30.96 22.04
C THR A 147 -34.60 -30.29 20.67
N ARG A 148 -34.65 -31.08 19.60
CA ARG A 148 -34.71 -30.60 18.22
C ARG A 148 -36.16 -30.26 17.87
N ARG A 149 -36.45 -29.01 17.48
CA ARG A 149 -37.69 -28.64 16.78
C ARG A 149 -37.45 -28.70 15.28
#